data_AF-A0A6P0M937-F1
#
_entry.id   AF-A0A6P0M937-F1
#
_cell.length_a   1.000
_cell.length_b   1.000
_cell.length_c   1.000
_cell.angle_alpha   90.00
_cell.angle_beta   90.00
_cell.angle_gamma   90.00
#
_symmetry.space_group_name_H-M   'P 1'
#
loop_
_entity.id
_entity.type
_entity.pdbx_description
1 polymer ?
#
loop_
_entity_poly.entity_id
_entity_poly.type
_entity_poly.pdbx_seq_one_letter_code
_entity_poly.pdbx_strand_id
1 'polypeptide(L)'
;MKFAFIIDPLPKLDPGHDTSVALMEAAQELGHEVWVTEAQQLSVIQGQAWGLLQPVQLTPAKLDDGHWVVSEQWYQTGKALLKPLEEMDAVWMRTDPPVTIPYLYATYILDYINPDKTLVINSP
;
A
#
# COMPACT_ATOMS: atom_id res chain seq x y z
N MET A 1 10.11 -7.34 -6.92
CA MET A 1 8.74 -7.00 -7.32
C MET A 1 8.41 -5.61 -6.80
N LYS A 2 7.40 -4.96 -7.36
CA LYS A 2 6.83 -3.68 -6.92
C LYS A 2 5.43 -3.93 -6.38
N PHE A 3 5.20 -3.58 -5.13
CA PHE A 3 3.90 -3.70 -4.49
C PHE A 3 3.36 -2.33 -4.17
N ALA A 4 2.10 -2.08 -4.54
CA ALA A 4 1.37 -0.90 -4.06
C ALA A 4 0.42 -1.30 -2.95
N PHE A 5 0.40 -0.54 -1.86
CA PHE A 5 -0.52 -0.68 -0.75
C PHE A 5 -1.47 0.52 -0.74
N ILE A 6 -2.76 0.27 -0.89
CA ILE A 6 -3.83 1.23 -0.71
C ILE A 6 -4.28 1.10 0.75
N ILE A 7 -3.86 2.04 1.57
CA ILE A 7 -3.97 1.97 3.04
C ILE A 7 -4.51 3.29 3.59
N ASP A 8 -4.90 3.26 4.87
CA ASP A 8 -5.09 4.47 5.65
C ASP A 8 -3.79 5.29 5.73
N PRO A 9 -3.87 6.61 6.04
CA PRO A 9 -2.68 7.45 6.11
C PRO A 9 -1.60 6.84 7.01
N LEU A 10 -0.38 6.68 6.48
CA LEU A 10 0.77 6.12 7.23
C LEU A 10 0.89 6.65 8.68
N PRO A 11 0.78 7.96 8.97
CA PRO A 11 0.87 8.47 10.34
C PRO A 11 -0.17 7.93 11.34
N LYS A 12 -1.25 7.29 10.86
CA LYS A 12 -2.32 6.73 11.69
C LYS A 12 -2.13 5.24 11.99
N LEU A 13 -1.21 4.57 11.30
CA LEU A 13 -0.95 3.15 11.51
C LEU A 13 -0.14 2.94 12.78
N ASP A 14 -0.39 1.83 13.48
CA ASP A 14 0.44 1.38 14.60
C ASP A 14 1.46 0.36 14.07
N PRO A 15 2.73 0.73 13.83
CA PRO A 15 3.71 -0.20 13.30
C PRO A 15 4.01 -1.41 14.22
N GLY A 16 3.62 -1.38 15.49
CA GLY A 16 3.75 -2.52 16.39
C GLY A 16 2.61 -3.55 16.28
N HIS A 17 1.47 -3.19 15.69
CA HIS A 17 0.26 -4.02 15.67
C HIS A 17 -0.44 -4.08 14.31
N ASP A 18 -0.08 -3.21 13.37
CA ASP A 18 -0.69 -3.10 12.06
C ASP A 18 -0.14 -4.16 11.11
N THR A 19 -1.03 -5.04 10.63
CA THR A 19 -0.63 -6.13 9.74
C THR A 19 -0.21 -5.63 8.36
N SER A 20 -0.71 -4.47 7.91
CA SER A 20 -0.30 -3.87 6.64
C SER A 20 1.15 -3.39 6.73
N VAL A 21 1.55 -2.81 7.87
CA VAL A 21 2.97 -2.48 8.15
C VAL A 21 3.83 -3.74 8.13
N ALA A 22 3.44 -4.79 8.87
CA ALA A 22 4.21 -6.04 8.89
C ALA A 22 4.40 -6.68 7.50
N LEU A 23 3.37 -6.63 6.64
CA LEU A 23 3.46 -7.11 5.25
C LEU A 23 4.41 -6.27 4.41
N MET A 24 4.38 -4.95 4.56
CA MET A 24 5.31 -4.06 3.87
C MET A 24 6.75 -4.29 4.34
N GLU A 25 7.00 -4.45 5.65
CA GLU A 25 8.32 -4.77 6.19
C GLU A 25 8.87 -6.08 5.61
N ALA A 26 8.05 -7.14 5.62
CA ALA A 26 8.42 -8.44 5.06
C ALA A 26 8.72 -8.35 3.55
N ALA A 27 7.94 -7.56 2.80
CA ALA A 27 8.22 -7.32 1.39
C ALA A 27 9.58 -6.63 1.18
N GLN A 28 9.91 -5.63 2.00
CA GLN A 28 11.22 -4.96 1.92
C GLN A 28 12.38 -5.85 2.35
N GLU A 29 12.19 -6.71 3.36
CA GLU A 29 13.18 -7.71 3.77
C GLU A 29 13.52 -8.68 2.63
N LEU A 30 12.53 -9.03 1.80
CA LEU A 30 12.70 -9.84 0.59
C LEU A 30 13.23 -9.04 -0.62
N GLY A 31 13.60 -7.76 -0.44
CA GLY A 31 14.16 -6.91 -1.49
C GLY A 31 13.13 -6.42 -2.51
N HIS A 32 11.84 -6.37 -2.15
CA HIS A 32 10.80 -5.79 -2.99
C HIS A 32 10.64 -4.29 -2.73
N GLU A 33 10.20 -3.56 -3.76
CA GLU A 33 9.85 -2.16 -3.65
C GLU A 33 8.42 -2.04 -3.11
N VAL A 34 8.24 -1.18 -2.10
CA VAL A 34 6.93 -0.90 -1.53
C VAL A 34 6.54 0.54 -1.86
N TRP A 35 5.34 0.67 -2.39
CA TRP A 35 4.69 1.93 -2.71
C TRP A 35 3.39 2.02 -1.92
N VAL A 36 3.02 3.21 -1.47
CA VAL A 36 1.79 3.47 -0.73
C VAL A 36 0.95 4.53 -1.43
N THR A 37 -0.35 4.45 -1.23
CA THR A 37 -1.32 5.47 -1.62
C THR A 37 -2.58 5.34 -0.76
N GLU A 38 -3.46 6.33 -0.84
CA GLU A 38 -4.76 6.31 -0.17
C GLU A 38 -5.89 6.11 -1.19
N ALA A 39 -7.03 5.55 -0.77
CA ALA A 39 -8.16 5.28 -1.67
C ALA A 39 -8.62 6.52 -2.45
N GLN A 40 -8.64 7.70 -1.83
CA GLN A 40 -9.02 8.95 -2.50
C GLN A 40 -7.97 9.49 -3.49
N GLN A 41 -6.78 8.88 -3.56
CA GLN A 41 -5.70 9.25 -4.49
C GLN A 41 -5.70 8.38 -5.76
N LEU A 42 -6.69 7.51 -5.90
CA LEU A 42 -6.91 6.69 -7.08
C LEU A 42 -7.71 7.45 -8.14
N SER A 43 -7.45 7.14 -9.41
CA SER A 43 -8.17 7.73 -10.55
C SER A 43 -8.21 6.78 -11.74
N VAL A 44 -9.17 7.00 -12.64
CA VAL A 44 -9.15 6.38 -13.98
C VAL A 44 -8.69 7.42 -14.98
N ILE A 45 -7.63 7.10 -15.72
CA ILE A 45 -7.10 7.96 -16.79
C ILE A 45 -7.08 7.12 -18.06
N GLN A 46 -7.84 7.54 -19.07
CA GLN A 46 -7.95 6.86 -20.37
C GLN A 46 -8.31 5.35 -20.25
N GLY A 47 -9.18 5.00 -19.30
CA GLY A 47 -9.63 3.63 -19.10
C GLY A 47 -8.60 2.72 -18.43
N GLN A 48 -7.60 3.28 -17.73
CA GLN A 48 -6.66 2.53 -16.92
C GLN A 48 -6.72 3.03 -15.47
N ALA A 49 -6.44 2.15 -14.51
CA ALA A 49 -6.34 2.51 -13.09
C ALA A 49 -4.99 3.18 -12.79
N TRP A 50 -5.03 4.35 -12.14
CA TRP A 50 -3.88 5.14 -11.74
C TRP A 50 -3.93 5.49 -10.26
N GLY A 51 -2.77 5.67 -9.64
CA GLY A 51 -2.63 6.16 -8.27
C GLY A 51 -1.52 7.20 -8.15
N LEU A 52 -1.71 8.16 -7.25
CA LEU A 52 -0.60 9.00 -6.77
C LEU A 52 0.18 8.20 -5.72
N LEU A 53 1.24 7.52 -6.15
CA LEU A 53 1.99 6.58 -5.33
C LEU A 53 3.23 7.24 -4.73
N GLN A 54 3.55 6.91 -3.48
CA GLN A 54 4.81 7.27 -2.84
C GLN A 54 5.62 6.00 -2.56
N PRO A 55 6.90 5.92 -2.96
CA PRO A 55 7.74 4.83 -2.48
C PRO A 55 7.98 5.05 -0.97
N VAL A 56 7.99 3.97 -0.21
CA VAL A 56 8.22 4.03 1.24
C VAL A 56 9.40 3.15 1.63
N GLN A 57 10.21 3.65 2.55
CA GLN A 57 11.20 2.87 3.27
C GLN A 57 10.77 2.76 4.72
N LEU A 58 10.65 1.54 5.23
CA LEU A 58 10.30 1.24 6.60
C LEU A 58 11.56 0.95 7.42
N THR A 59 11.51 1.31 8.69
CA THR A 59 12.46 0.87 9.71
C THR A 59 11.77 -0.26 10.49
N PRO A 60 12.14 -1.53 10.27
CA PRO A 60 11.40 -2.65 10.83
C PRO A 60 11.35 -2.64 12.35
N ALA A 61 10.22 -3.08 12.91
CA ALA A 61 10.13 -3.44 14.32
C ALA A 61 11.19 -4.51 14.67
N LYS A 62 11.79 -4.41 15.86
CA LYS A 62 12.81 -5.35 16.32
C LYS A 62 12.36 -6.03 17.60
N LEU A 63 12.64 -7.32 17.71
CA LEU A 63 12.44 -8.05 18.96
C LEU A 63 13.61 -7.75 19.90
N ASP A 64 13.33 -7.15 21.05
CA ASP A 64 14.28 -6.88 22.12
C ASP A 64 13.67 -7.30 23.47
N ASP A 65 14.40 -8.14 24.21
CA ASP A 65 13.95 -8.76 25.48
C ASP A 65 12.50 -9.31 25.46
N GLY A 66 12.11 -9.94 24.35
CA GLY A 66 10.78 -10.52 24.18
C GLY A 66 9.66 -9.53 23.84
N HIS A 67 9.98 -8.24 23.65
CA HIS A 67 9.03 -7.21 23.22
C HIS A 67 9.39 -6.63 21.86
N TRP A 68 8.39 -6.28 21.07
CA TRP A 68 8.59 -5.56 19.81
C TRP A 68 8.88 -4.09 20.12
N VAL A 69 10.05 -3.63 19.69
CA VAL A 69 10.50 -2.25 19.81
C VAL A 69 10.44 -1.59 18.44
N VAL A 70 9.74 -0.46 18.38
CA VAL A 70 9.54 0.31 17.14
C VAL A 70 10.18 1.68 17.25
N SER A 71 10.78 2.16 16.16
CA SER A 71 11.32 3.52 16.08
C SER A 71 10.20 4.56 15.98
N GLU A 72 10.37 5.73 16.60
CA GLU A 72 9.48 6.87 16.34
C GLU A 72 9.47 7.27 14.85
N GLN A 73 10.61 7.13 14.18
CA GLN A 73 10.75 7.33 12.73
C GLN A 73 10.73 5.98 11.99
N TRP A 74 9.61 5.28 12.11
CA TRP A 74 9.43 3.95 11.54
C TRP A 74 9.25 3.95 10.00
N TYR A 75 9.07 5.11 9.37
CA TYR A 75 8.98 5.21 7.91
C TYR A 75 9.58 6.50 7.36
N GLN A 76 9.91 6.44 6.07
CA GLN A 76 10.25 7.59 5.24
C GLN A 76 9.60 7.42 3.87
N THR A 77 8.90 8.45 3.40
CA THR A 77 8.32 8.47 2.05
C THR A 77 9.20 9.25 1.08
N GLY A 78 9.24 8.77 -0.16
CA GLY A 78 9.79 9.51 -1.29
C GLY A 78 8.76 10.44 -1.94
N LYS A 79 9.17 11.03 -3.07
CA LYS A 79 8.32 11.91 -3.87
C LYS A 79 7.10 11.14 -4.40
N ALA A 80 5.92 11.75 -4.29
CA ALA A 80 4.71 11.25 -4.90
C ALA A 80 4.78 11.31 -6.44
N LEU A 81 4.43 10.20 -7.09
CA LEU A 81 4.42 10.03 -8.53
C LEU A 81 3.08 9.46 -8.98
N LEU A 82 2.45 10.11 -9.95
CA LEU A 82 1.26 9.58 -10.60
C LEU A 82 1.67 8.44 -11.54
N LYS A 83 1.23 7.21 -11.25
CA LYS A 83 1.61 6.01 -12.01
C LYS A 83 0.39 5.13 -12.30
N PRO A 84 0.35 4.40 -13.43
CA PRO A 84 -0.63 3.36 -13.64
C PRO A 84 -0.38 2.23 -12.63
N LEU A 85 -1.45 1.69 -12.07
CA LEU A 85 -1.36 0.58 -11.11
C LEU A 85 -0.85 -0.70 -11.78
N GLU A 86 -1.01 -0.82 -13.11
CA GLU A 86 -0.47 -1.94 -13.90
C GLU A 86 1.07 -1.95 -14.03
N GLU A 87 1.77 -0.93 -13.53
CA GLU A 87 3.24 -0.99 -13.37
C GLU A 87 3.68 -1.68 -12.06
N MET A 88 2.73 -2.13 -11.24
CA MET A 88 2.97 -2.92 -10.04
C MET A 88 2.77 -4.40 -10.32
N ASP A 89 3.54 -5.25 -9.64
CA ASP A 89 3.32 -6.70 -9.70
C ASP A 89 2.08 -7.10 -8.88
N ALA A 90 1.84 -6.40 -7.76
CA ALA A 90 0.63 -6.57 -6.95
C ALA A 90 0.15 -5.26 -6.30
N VAL A 91 -1.17 -5.15 -6.14
CA VAL A 91 -1.86 -4.05 -5.46
C VAL A 91 -2.64 -4.62 -4.27
N TRP A 92 -2.34 -4.14 -3.07
CA TRP A 92 -3.00 -4.54 -1.83
C TRP A 92 -4.04 -3.50 -1.44
N MET A 93 -5.32 -3.86 -1.40
CA MET A 93 -6.40 -3.04 -0.84
C MET A 93 -6.54 -3.34 0.65
N ARG A 94 -6.09 -2.42 1.50
CA ARG A 94 -5.86 -2.63 2.95
C ARG A 94 -6.31 -1.41 3.78
N THR A 95 -7.39 -0.77 3.37
CA THR A 95 -8.07 0.26 4.18
C THR A 95 -8.97 -0.39 5.21
N ASP A 96 -8.99 0.15 6.43
CA ASP A 96 -9.87 -0.32 7.47
C ASP A 96 -11.36 -0.01 7.17
N PRO A 97 -12.31 -0.80 7.71
CA PRO A 97 -13.72 -0.47 7.70
C PRO A 97 -14.02 0.92 8.33
N PRO A 98 -15.13 1.57 7.97
CA PRO A 98 -16.29 1.03 7.26
C PRO A 98 -16.17 1.09 5.73
N VAL A 99 -17.06 0.37 5.04
CA VAL A 99 -17.27 0.53 3.60
C VAL A 99 -17.88 1.90 3.32
N THR A 100 -17.05 2.84 2.91
CA THR A 100 -17.42 4.23 2.58
C THR A 100 -17.56 4.43 1.06
N ILE A 101 -18.06 5.58 0.64
CA ILE A 101 -18.09 5.94 -0.79
C ILE A 101 -16.67 5.90 -1.42
N PRO A 102 -15.62 6.50 -0.81
CA PRO A 102 -14.25 6.35 -1.31
C PRO A 102 -13.81 4.90 -1.46
N TYR A 103 -14.16 4.02 -0.52
CA TYR A 103 -13.87 2.59 -0.62
C TYR A 103 -14.54 1.97 -1.85
N LEU A 104 -15.84 2.23 -2.07
CA LEU A 104 -16.57 1.71 -3.23
C LEU A 104 -16.02 2.24 -4.56
N TYR A 105 -15.58 3.49 -4.61
CA TYR A 105 -14.93 4.01 -5.82
C TYR A 105 -13.56 3.37 -6.04
N ALA A 106 -12.80 3.09 -4.98
CA ALA A 106 -11.55 2.35 -5.11
C ALA A 106 -11.79 0.98 -5.74
N THR A 107 -12.81 0.22 -5.32
CA THR A 107 -13.11 -1.10 -5.92
C THR A 107 -13.40 -0.99 -7.42
N TYR A 108 -14.23 -0.02 -7.84
CA TYR A 108 -14.53 0.19 -9.26
C TYR A 108 -13.32 0.68 -10.06
N ILE A 109 -12.40 1.43 -9.46
CA ILE A 109 -11.16 1.83 -10.13
C ILE A 109 -10.26 0.60 -10.31
N LEU A 110 -10.17 -0.26 -9.30
CA LEU A 110 -9.35 -1.47 -9.34
C LEU A 110 -9.86 -2.50 -10.37
N ASP A 111 -11.15 -2.50 -10.72
CA ASP A 111 -11.70 -3.30 -11.82
C ASP A 111 -11.10 -2.97 -13.20
N TYR A 112 -10.45 -1.80 -13.35
CA TYR A 112 -9.75 -1.44 -14.60
C TYR A 112 -8.35 -2.05 -14.70
N ILE A 113 -7.88 -2.78 -13.68
CA ILE A 113 -6.58 -3.45 -13.71
C ILE A 113 -6.71 -4.76 -14.49
N ASN A 114 -5.87 -4.96 -15.50
CA ASN A 114 -5.75 -6.25 -16.16
C ASN A 114 -5.13 -7.30 -15.21
N PRO A 115 -5.85 -8.37 -14.84
CA PRO A 115 -5.37 -9.40 -13.92
C PRO A 115 -4.19 -10.22 -14.49
N ASP A 116 -3.97 -10.23 -15.80
CA ASP A 116 -2.81 -10.88 -16.42
C ASP A 116 -1.51 -10.09 -16.20
N LYS A 117 -1.59 -8.81 -15.79
CA LYS A 117 -0.44 -7.94 -15.54
C LYS A 117 -0.18 -7.70 -14.06
N THR A 118 -1.24 -7.51 -13.28
CA THR A 118 -1.13 -7.09 -11.87
C THR A 118 -2.15 -7.82 -11.03
N LEU A 119 -1.68 -8.42 -9.94
CA LEU A 119 -2.55 -9.09 -8.97
C LEU A 119 -3.16 -8.08 -8.00
N VAL A 120 -4.48 -8.07 -7.86
CA VAL A 120 -5.17 -7.25 -6.85
C VAL A 120 -5.55 -8.12 -5.64
N ILE A 121 -5.17 -7.68 -4.44
CA ILE A 121 -5.29 -8.43 -3.19
C ILE A 121 -6.11 -7.62 -2.17
N ASN A 122 -7.33 -8.02 -1.82
CA ASN A 122 -8.13 -9.06 -2.46
C ASN A 122 -8.77 -8.55 -3.76
N SER A 123 -9.31 -9.46 -4.58
CA SER A 123 -10.13 -9.09 -5.73
C SER A 123 -11.21 -8.07 -5.31
N PRO A 124 -11.39 -6.97 -6.05
CA PRO A 124 -12.45 -6.00 -5.81
C PRO A 124 -13.86 -6.61 -5.84
#